data_AF-K1R566-F1
#
_entry.id   AF-K1R566-F1
#
_cell.length_a   1.000
_cell.length_b   1.000
_cell.length_c   1.000
_cell.angle_alpha   90.00
_cell.angle_beta   90.00
_cell.angle_gamma   90.00
#
_symmetry.space_group_name_H-M   'P 1'
#
loop_
_entity.id
_entity.type
_entity.pdbx_description
1 polymer ?
#
loop_
_entity_poly.entity_id
_entity_poly.type
_entity_poly.pdbx_seq_one_letter_code
_entity_poly.pdbx_strand_id
1 'polypeptide(L)'
;MKIADDSDLGLEEKIQVRKKGQATGLTNGLLLKNNLYVNIVDTRRFPYGNFVFHNCYAITDEDPRHTFFKNGDSGSGVYLTNNDKPLGIAFAIGYLETNGKYEKITVVCRINSFIEKCKVTIHNEQMRMEY
;
A
#
# COMPACT_ATOMS: atom_id res chain seq x y z
N MET A 1 -15.96 2.86 10.27
CA MET A 1 -15.34 2.70 8.93
C MET A 1 -15.10 1.22 8.71
N LYS A 2 -15.41 0.67 7.53
CA LYS A 2 -15.12 -0.73 7.20
C LYS A 2 -13.76 -0.81 6.50
N ILE A 3 -12.97 -1.83 6.82
CA ILE A 3 -11.67 -2.09 6.20
C ILE A 3 -11.88 -2.95 4.97
N ALA A 4 -11.03 -2.83 3.96
CA ALA A 4 -11.05 -3.72 2.81
C ALA A 4 -10.72 -5.16 3.22
N ASP A 5 -11.48 -6.12 2.71
CA ASP A 5 -11.23 -7.54 2.87
C ASP A 5 -11.11 -8.25 1.51
N ASP A 6 -10.83 -9.55 1.49
CA ASP A 6 -10.59 -10.28 0.25
C ASP A 6 -11.82 -10.32 -0.68
N SER A 7 -13.05 -10.10 -0.17
CA SER A 7 -14.25 -9.98 -1.01
C SER A 7 -14.30 -8.66 -1.79
N ASP A 8 -13.70 -7.61 -1.24
CA ASP A 8 -13.51 -6.32 -1.95
C ASP A 8 -12.46 -6.41 -3.06
N LEU A 9 -11.66 -7.49 -3.08
CA LEU A 9 -10.61 -7.75 -4.07
C LEU A 9 -11.07 -8.70 -5.19
N GLY A 10 -12.38 -8.96 -5.30
CA GLY A 10 -12.96 -9.91 -6.26
C GLY A 10 -13.08 -9.39 -7.70
N LEU A 11 -12.85 -10.30 -8.67
CA LEU A 11 -13.13 -10.36 -10.12
C LEU A 11 -12.92 -9.14 -11.04
N GLU A 12 -12.63 -7.93 -10.56
CA GLU A 12 -12.21 -6.85 -11.44
C GLU A 12 -10.78 -7.09 -11.93
N GLU A 13 -10.55 -6.97 -13.25
CA GLU A 13 -9.21 -7.15 -13.83
C GLU A 13 -8.18 -6.16 -13.26
N LYS A 14 -8.64 -5.02 -12.70
CA LYS A 14 -7.78 -3.94 -12.19
C LYS A 14 -8.41 -3.23 -10.99
N ILE A 15 -8.00 -3.60 -9.78
CA ILE A 15 -8.42 -2.91 -8.56
C ILE A 15 -7.63 -1.60 -8.42
N GLN A 16 -8.35 -0.48 -8.49
CA GLN A 16 -7.78 0.87 -8.31
C GLN A 16 -7.67 1.25 -6.84
N VAL A 17 -6.54 1.86 -6.48
CA VAL A 17 -6.28 2.38 -5.15
C VAL A 17 -5.83 3.83 -5.22
N ARG A 18 -6.03 4.55 -4.11
CA ARG A 18 -5.56 5.92 -3.93
C ARG A 18 -4.77 6.06 -2.64
N LYS A 19 -3.85 7.02 -2.61
CA LYS A 19 -3.23 7.50 -1.36
C LYS A 19 -2.99 8.99 -1.42
N LYS A 20 -2.81 9.60 -0.25
CA LYS A 20 -2.24 10.95 -0.10
C LYS A 20 -0.91 10.84 0.62
N GLY A 21 0.19 11.06 -0.11
CA GLY A 21 1.55 11.07 0.44
C GLY A 21 2.08 12.48 0.64
N GLN A 22 3.08 12.62 1.51
CA GLN A 22 3.74 13.91 1.74
C GLN A 22 4.54 14.36 0.50
N ALA A 23 5.20 13.43 -0.19
CA ALA A 23 6.08 13.74 -1.32
C ALA A 23 5.34 13.78 -2.66
N THR A 24 4.30 12.97 -2.84
CA THR A 24 3.57 12.90 -4.12
C THR A 24 2.18 13.55 -4.08
N GLY A 25 1.68 13.97 -2.92
CA GLY A 25 0.30 14.43 -2.80
C GLY A 25 -0.70 13.29 -3.04
N LEU A 26 -1.84 13.62 -3.65
CA LEU A 26 -2.88 12.65 -3.99
C LEU A 26 -2.51 11.90 -5.28
N THR A 27 -2.44 10.56 -5.22
CA THR A 27 -2.01 9.70 -6.33
C THR A 27 -2.83 8.42 -6.39
N ASN A 28 -3.04 7.91 -7.61
CA ASN A 28 -3.73 6.65 -7.88
C ASN A 28 -2.76 5.56 -8.35
N GLY A 29 -3.10 4.32 -8.07
CA GLY A 29 -2.33 3.14 -8.46
C GLY A 29 -3.22 1.94 -8.69
N LEU A 30 -2.62 0.86 -9.18
CA LEU A 30 -3.31 -0.39 -9.47
C LEU A 30 -2.75 -1.52 -8.61
N LEU A 31 -3.62 -2.29 -7.98
CA LEU A 31 -3.23 -3.49 -7.26
C LEU A 31 -2.78 -4.57 -8.25
N LEU A 32 -1.49 -4.89 -8.21
CA LEU A 32 -0.87 -5.89 -9.07
C LEU A 32 -0.86 -7.28 -8.42
N LYS A 33 -0.64 -7.35 -7.09
CA LYS A 33 -0.57 -8.61 -6.34
C LYS A 33 -1.01 -8.41 -4.90
N ASN A 34 -1.70 -9.37 -4.31
CA ASN A 34 -2.26 -9.28 -2.96
C ASN A 34 -1.61 -10.20 -1.90
N ASN A 35 -0.60 -10.98 -2.30
CA ASN A 35 0.10 -11.94 -1.46
C ASN A 35 1.62 -11.83 -1.64
N LEU A 36 2.15 -10.61 -1.68
CA LEU A 36 3.57 -10.37 -1.84
C LEU A 36 4.35 -10.73 -0.56
N TYR A 37 5.46 -11.44 -0.73
CA TYR A 37 6.49 -11.65 0.28
C TYR A 37 7.59 -10.62 0.08
N VAL A 38 7.96 -9.89 1.13
CA VAL A 38 9.00 -8.86 1.07
C VAL A 38 10.05 -9.09 2.14
N ASN A 39 11.30 -9.15 1.70
CA ASN A 39 12.47 -9.28 2.55
C ASN A 39 13.29 -7.99 2.46
N ILE A 40 13.34 -7.23 3.55
CA ILE A 40 14.17 -6.03 3.65
C ILE A 40 15.44 -6.39 4.42
N VAL A 41 16.58 -6.22 3.74
CA VAL A 41 17.90 -6.46 4.31
C VAL A 41 18.62 -5.12 4.46
N ASP A 42 18.97 -4.76 5.69
CA ASP A 42 19.88 -3.64 5.97
C ASP A 42 21.18 -4.20 6.53
N THR A 43 22.07 -4.63 5.63
CA THR A 43 23.36 -5.24 6.02
C THR A 43 24.29 -4.27 6.76
N ARG A 44 24.01 -2.95 6.70
CA ARG A 44 24.83 -1.92 7.38
C ARG A 44 24.45 -1.78 8.84
N ARG A 45 23.15 -1.82 9.15
CA ARG A 45 22.64 -1.69 10.53
C ARG A 45 22.37 -3.03 11.21
N PHE A 46 22.05 -4.05 10.41
CA PHE A 46 21.70 -5.41 10.84
C PHE A 46 22.43 -6.44 9.96
N PRO A 47 23.74 -6.64 10.15
CA PRO A 47 24.56 -7.51 9.29
C PRO A 47 24.08 -8.96 9.23
N TYR A 48 23.34 -9.42 10.26
CA TYR A 48 22.77 -10.78 10.34
C TYR A 48 21.25 -10.77 10.49
N GLY A 49 20.60 -9.62 10.29
CA GLY A 49 19.17 -9.46 10.50
C GLY A 49 18.45 -9.05 9.22
N ASN A 50 17.23 -9.53 9.07
CA ASN A 50 16.32 -9.10 8.02
C ASN A 50 14.91 -8.90 8.56
N PHE A 51 14.16 -8.02 7.91
CA PHE A 51 12.75 -7.81 8.21
C PHE A 51 11.92 -8.46 7.11
N VAL A 52 11.12 -9.44 7.52
CA VAL A 52 10.28 -10.19 6.61
C VAL A 52 8.83 -9.78 6.80
N PHE A 53 8.21 -9.38 5.69
CA PHE A 53 6.81 -8.99 5.63
C PHE A 53 6.06 -9.99 4.74
N HIS A 54 5.08 -10.66 5.33
CA HIS A 54 4.20 -11.61 4.63
C HIS A 54 2.90 -10.92 4.22
N ASN A 55 2.24 -11.45 3.18
CA ASN A 55 0.91 -11.04 2.74
C ASN A 55 0.75 -9.53 2.49
N CYS A 56 1.75 -8.92 1.83
CA CYS A 56 1.68 -7.52 1.42
C CYS A 56 0.94 -7.35 0.09
N TYR A 57 0.47 -6.14 -0.17
CA TYR A 57 0.00 -5.72 -1.49
C TYR A 57 1.16 -5.11 -2.29
N ALA A 58 1.17 -5.37 -3.59
CA ALA A 58 2.02 -4.71 -4.58
C ALA A 58 1.15 -3.76 -5.41
N ILE A 59 1.45 -2.47 -5.36
CA ILE A 59 0.75 -1.44 -6.14
C ILE A 59 1.68 -0.90 -7.22
N THR A 60 1.23 -0.85 -8.46
CA THR A 60 1.94 -0.20 -9.57
C THR A 60 1.36 1.18 -9.86
N ASP A 61 2.11 2.00 -10.59
CA ASP A 61 1.67 3.31 -11.03
C ASP A 61 0.52 3.15 -12.04
N GLU A 62 -0.59 3.88 -11.85
CA GLU A 62 -1.67 3.89 -12.84
C GLU A 62 -1.28 4.67 -14.10
N ASP A 63 -0.59 5.81 -13.91
CA ASP A 63 -0.01 6.62 -14.98
C ASP A 63 1.52 6.67 -14.79
N PRO A 64 2.33 6.23 -15.79
CA PRO A 64 3.79 6.28 -15.73
C PRO A 64 4.38 7.68 -15.47
N ARG A 65 3.63 8.75 -15.75
CA ARG A 65 4.05 10.14 -15.49
C ARG A 65 3.81 10.55 -14.04
N HIS A 66 2.92 9.86 -13.34
CA HIS A 66 2.49 10.15 -11.98
C HIS A 66 2.79 8.96 -11.07
N THR A 67 4.02 8.93 -10.57
CA THR A 67 4.45 7.90 -9.63
C THR A 67 3.53 7.85 -8.40
N PHE A 68 3.04 6.67 -8.08
CA PHE A 68 2.24 6.42 -6.89
C PHE A 68 3.06 6.76 -5.65
N PHE A 69 4.26 6.20 -5.47
CA PHE A 69 5.04 6.33 -4.22
C PHE A 69 6.50 6.78 -4.43
N LYS A 70 6.97 7.68 -3.55
CA LYS A 70 8.36 8.15 -3.48
C LYS A 70 8.87 8.16 -2.03
N ASN A 71 10.19 8.32 -1.87
CA ASN A 71 10.79 8.57 -0.56
C ASN A 71 10.12 9.79 0.08
N GLY A 72 9.71 9.65 1.34
CA GLY A 72 8.88 10.63 2.05
C GLY A 72 7.39 10.24 2.13
N ASP A 73 6.92 9.26 1.35
CA ASP A 73 5.54 8.77 1.45
C ASP A 73 5.37 7.58 2.41
N SER A 74 6.45 6.99 2.92
CA SER A 74 6.37 5.88 3.87
C SER A 74 5.45 6.23 5.05
N GLY A 75 4.48 5.38 5.36
CA GLY A 75 3.44 5.62 6.35
C GLY A 75 2.12 6.12 5.77
N SER A 76 2.04 6.42 4.47
CA SER A 76 0.78 6.85 3.84
C SER A 76 -0.27 5.74 3.86
N GLY A 77 -1.49 6.09 4.28
CA GLY A 77 -2.65 5.22 4.14
C GLY A 77 -3.05 5.05 2.68
N VAL A 78 -3.34 3.80 2.30
CA VAL A 78 -3.80 3.40 0.97
C VAL A 78 -5.25 2.94 1.09
N TYR A 79 -6.09 3.40 0.17
CA TYR A 79 -7.54 3.19 0.19
C TYR A 79 -8.02 2.67 -1.16
N LEU A 80 -9.07 1.86 -1.17
CA LEU A 80 -9.76 1.47 -2.40
C LEU A 80 -10.48 2.67 -3.00
N THR A 81 -10.39 2.87 -4.31
CA THR A 81 -11.00 4.04 -4.98
C THR A 81 -12.54 3.95 -5.06
N ASN A 82 -13.09 2.73 -5.07
CA ASN A 82 -14.53 2.49 -5.27
C ASN A 82 -15.39 2.78 -4.03
N ASN A 83 -14.84 2.60 -2.82
CA ASN A 83 -15.60 2.67 -1.57
C ASN A 83 -14.83 3.33 -0.41
N ASP A 84 -13.65 3.89 -0.69
CA ASP A 84 -12.75 4.55 0.26
C ASP A 84 -12.41 3.68 1.50
N LYS A 85 -12.51 2.35 1.37
CA LYS A 85 -12.11 1.44 2.44
C LYS A 85 -10.58 1.44 2.57
N PRO A 86 -10.04 1.51 3.80
CA PRO A 86 -8.61 1.34 4.05
C PRO A 86 -8.15 -0.02 3.56
N LEU A 87 -7.10 -0.02 2.77
CA LEU A 87 -6.43 -1.24 2.30
C LEU A 87 -5.19 -1.53 3.14
N GLY A 88 -4.37 -0.50 3.38
CA GLY A 88 -3.04 -0.72 3.95
C GLY A 88 -2.23 0.53 4.20
N ILE A 89 -0.98 0.33 4.63
CA ILE A 89 0.02 1.40 4.82
C ILE A 89 1.18 1.15 3.87
N ALA A 90 1.47 2.13 3.01
CA ALA A 90 2.60 2.06 2.09
C ALA A 90 3.92 2.29 2.83
N PHE A 91 4.93 1.44 2.60
CA PHE A 91 6.17 1.51 3.38
C PHE A 91 7.47 1.40 2.57
N ALA A 92 7.45 0.76 1.40
CA ALA A 92 8.68 0.54 0.62
C ALA A 92 8.43 0.59 -0.89
N ILE A 93 9.52 0.78 -1.64
CA ILE A 93 9.59 0.61 -3.09
C ILE A 93 10.30 -0.72 -3.37
N GLY A 94 9.79 -1.47 -4.34
CA GLY A 94 10.42 -2.69 -4.84
C GLY A 94 10.32 -2.78 -6.36
N TYR A 95 10.80 -3.90 -6.90
CA TYR A 95 10.61 -4.27 -8.29
C TYR A 95 10.05 -5.69 -8.34
N LEU A 96 9.05 -5.91 -9.18
CA LEU A 96 8.43 -7.21 -9.39
C LEU A 96 8.54 -7.57 -10.87
N GLU A 97 8.98 -8.80 -11.15
CA GLU A 97 8.96 -9.33 -12.51
C GLU A 97 7.54 -9.80 -12.86
N THR A 98 6.97 -9.20 -13.91
CA THR A 98 5.68 -9.56 -14.49
C THR A 98 5.88 -9.75 -16.00
N ASN A 99 5.56 -10.94 -16.53
CA ASN A 99 5.67 -11.24 -17.96
C ASN A 99 7.06 -10.92 -18.58
N GLY A 100 8.15 -11.20 -17.85
CA GLY A 100 9.53 -10.97 -18.31
C GLY A 100 9.99 -9.50 -18.26
N LYS A 101 9.23 -8.62 -17.60
CA LYS A 101 9.61 -7.21 -17.37
C LYS A 101 9.58 -6.89 -15.88
N TYR A 102 10.57 -6.13 -15.43
CA TYR A 102 10.60 -5.61 -14.06
C TYR A 102 9.79 -4.32 -13.98
N GLU A 103 8.72 -4.34 -13.20
CA GLU A 103 7.90 -3.17 -12.90
C GLU A 103 8.24 -2.65 -11.51
N LYS A 104 8.35 -1.33 -11.38
CA LYS A 104 8.47 -0.70 -10.07
C LYS A 104 7.15 -0.87 -9.33
N ILE A 105 7.22 -1.33 -8.09
CA ILE A 105 6.07 -1.50 -7.22
C ILE A 105 6.21 -0.69 -5.94
N THR A 106 5.08 -0.34 -5.36
CA THR A 106 4.94 0.12 -3.99
C THR A 106 4.47 -1.04 -3.15
N VAL A 107 5.17 -1.30 -2.04
CA VAL A 107 4.79 -2.32 -1.07
C VAL A 107 3.91 -1.70 0.00
N VAL A 108 2.77 -2.34 0.24
CA VAL A 108 1.75 -1.89 1.18
C VAL A 108 1.42 -3.03 2.15
N CYS A 109 1.51 -2.80 3.46
CA CYS A 109 1.13 -3.80 4.45
C CYS A 109 -0.39 -3.81 4.66
N ARG A 110 -0.96 -4.98 4.96
CA ARG A 110 -2.39 -5.12 5.26
C ARG A 110 -2.73 -4.43 6.58
N ILE A 111 -3.64 -3.45 6.55
CA ILE A 111 -4.01 -2.71 7.76
C ILE A 111 -4.77 -3.58 8.77
N ASN A 112 -5.57 -4.57 8.31
CA ASN A 112 -6.26 -5.51 9.20
C ASN A 112 -5.31 -6.20 10.17
N SER A 113 -4.21 -6.76 9.64
CA SER A 113 -3.21 -7.46 10.46
C SER A 113 -2.52 -6.54 11.47
N PHE A 114 -2.39 -5.25 11.16
CA PHE A 114 -1.86 -4.25 12.09
C PHE A 114 -2.85 -3.92 13.20
N ILE A 115 -4.11 -3.66 12.83
CA ILE A 115 -5.21 -3.32 13.74
C ILE A 115 -5.44 -4.41 14.78
N GLU A 116 -5.52 -5.67 14.33
CA GLU A 116 -5.72 -6.83 15.19
C GLU A 116 -4.58 -7.00 16.21
N LYS A 117 -3.32 -6.87 15.76
CA LYS A 117 -2.15 -7.06 16.62
C LYS A 117 -1.92 -5.89 17.59
N CYS A 118 -2.15 -4.66 17.14
CA CYS A 118 -1.88 -3.46 17.92
C CYS A 118 -3.09 -2.99 18.76
N LYS A 119 -4.26 -3.62 18.61
CA LYS A 119 -5.50 -3.26 19.31
C LYS A 119 -5.87 -1.78 19.14
N VAL A 120 -5.69 -1.25 17.94
CA VAL A 120 -6.02 0.13 17.58
C VAL A 120 -7.31 0.18 16.76
N THR A 121 -7.98 1.32 16.74
CA THR A 121 -9.18 1.54 15.92
C THR A 121 -8.93 2.65 14.91
N ILE A 122 -9.50 2.53 13.70
CA ILE A 122 -9.48 3.62 12.73
C ILE A 122 -10.47 4.68 13.18
N HIS A 123 -9.96 5.87 13.54
CA HIS A 123 -10.77 7.03 13.80
C HIS A 123 -11.09 7.75 12.48
N ASN A 124 -12.35 8.15 12.31
CA ASN A 124 -12.78 8.94 11.16
C ASN A 124 -13.29 10.27 11.69
N GLU A 125 -12.42 11.28 11.71
CA GLU A 125 -12.88 12.66 11.74
C GLU A 125 -13.39 12.94 10.33
N GLN A 126 -14.71 12.90 10.13
CA GLN A 126 -15.31 13.64 9.02
C GLN A 126 -14.73 15.05 9.11
N MET A 127 -13.92 15.44 8.11
CA MET A 127 -13.39 16.79 8.02
C MET A 127 -14.55 17.75 8.27
N ARG A 128 -14.46 18.53 9.35
CA ARG A 128 -15.21 19.76 9.44
C ARG A 128 -14.89 20.54 8.17
N MET A 129 -15.84 20.58 7.24
CA MET A 129 -15.92 21.68 6.31
C MET A 129 -16.34 22.88 7.16
N GLU A 130 -15.37 23.60 7.71
CA GLU A 130 -15.61 24.96 8.15
C GLU A 130 -15.69 25.82 6.88
N TYR A 131 -16.77 26.60 6.84
CA TYR A 131 -17.36 27.33 5.70
C TYR A 131 -16.43 28.35 5.06
#